data_AF-A0AAD7N1A4-F1
#
_entry.id   AF-A0AAD7N1A4-F1
#
_cell.length_a   1.000
_cell.length_b   1.000
_cell.length_c   1.000
_cell.angle_alpha   90.00
_cell.angle_beta   90.00
_cell.angle_gamma   90.00
#
_symmetry.space_group_name_H-M   'P 1'
#
loop_
_entity.id
_entity.type
_entity.pdbx_description
1 polymer ?
#
loop_
_entity_poly.entity_id
_entity_poly.type
_entity_poly.pdbx_seq_one_letter_code
_entity_poly.pdbx_strand_id
1 'polypeptide(L)'
;MIWGYAKRIYRLNPESSREDALERNTLDALEQVPLDSMRRFVIRAHRFADAYRRGLDGAQAAWAVRKYKGHRVLPPDFLKEMEAAGIRRGGNANAGW
;
A
#
# COMPACT_ATOMS: atom_id res chain seq x y z
N MET A 1 1.38 0.01 6.51
CA MET A 1 1.85 -1.37 6.24
C MET A 1 2.12 -2.04 7.57
N ILE A 2 1.94 -3.36 7.65
CA ILE A 2 2.10 -4.15 8.90
C ILE A 2 3.46 -3.86 9.53
N TRP A 3 4.53 -3.99 8.74
CA TRP A 3 5.89 -3.72 9.20
C TRP A 3 6.09 -2.31 9.74
N GLY A 4 5.55 -1.29 9.07
CA GLY A 4 5.67 0.10 9.54
C GLY A 4 4.98 0.33 10.90
N TYR A 5 3.88 -0.37 11.15
CA TYR A 5 3.18 -0.32 12.44
C TYR A 5 3.99 -1.03 13.54
N ALA A 6 4.43 -2.26 13.28
CA ALA A 6 5.27 -3.03 14.19
C ALA A 6 6.58 -2.29 14.51
N LYS A 7 7.26 -1.75 13.50
CA LYS A 7 8.48 -0.95 13.66
C LYS A 7 8.28 0.28 14.54
N ARG A 8 7.09 0.91 14.50
CA ARG A 8 6.76 2.03 15.40
C ARG A 8 6.69 1.55 16.85
N ILE A 9 6.04 0.42 17.10
CA ILE A 9 5.95 -0.18 18.45
C ILE A 9 7.33 -0.59 18.95
N TYR A 10 8.08 -1.31 18.12
CA TYR A 10 9.43 -1.75 18.42
C TYR A 10 10.33 -0.61 18.89
N ARG A 11 10.23 0.57 18.25
CA ARG A 11 11.02 1.76 18.60
C ARG A 11 10.68 2.39 19.96
N LEU A 12 9.61 1.95 20.62
CA LEU A 12 9.27 2.35 21.98
C LEU A 12 9.99 1.52 23.04
N ASN A 13 10.56 0.37 22.65
CA ASN A 13 11.36 -0.47 23.54
C ASN A 13 12.73 0.18 23.82
N PRO A 14 13.34 -0.12 24.99
CA PRO A 14 14.71 0.33 25.26
C PRO A 14 15.70 -0.24 24.24
N GLU A 15 16.75 0.53 23.96
CA GLU A 15 17.82 0.10 23.07
C GLU A 15 18.57 -1.10 23.67
N SER A 16 18.88 -2.08 22.82
CA SER A 16 19.60 -3.29 23.21
C SER A 16 20.56 -3.68 22.09
N SER A 17 21.73 -4.22 22.44
CA SER A 17 22.67 -4.85 21.52
C SER A 17 22.59 -6.37 21.52
N ARG A 18 21.77 -6.96 22.41
CA ARG A 18 21.63 -8.41 22.54
C ARG A 18 20.58 -8.94 21.57
N GLU A 19 20.97 -9.91 20.76
CA GLU A 19 20.12 -10.52 19.74
C GLU A 19 18.81 -11.11 20.30
N ASP A 20 18.88 -11.81 21.44
CA ASP A 20 17.71 -12.41 22.11
C ASP A 20 16.64 -11.37 22.49
N ALA A 21 17.07 -10.20 22.96
CA ALA A 21 16.18 -9.09 23.27
C ALA A 21 15.62 -8.44 22.00
N LEU A 22 16.42 -8.31 20.94
CA LEU A 22 15.97 -7.77 19.66
C LEU A 22 14.90 -8.65 19.01
N GLU A 23 15.10 -9.98 19.04
CA GLU A 23 14.15 -10.97 18.53
C GLU A 23 12.83 -10.91 19.30
N ARG A 24 12.88 -10.98 20.63
CA ARG A 24 11.69 -10.90 21.49
C ARG A 24 10.91 -9.60 21.25
N ASN A 25 11.60 -8.46 21.26
CA ASN A 25 10.98 -7.17 20.99
C ASN A 25 10.33 -7.10 19.61
N THR A 26 10.88 -7.79 18.61
CA THR A 26 10.32 -7.85 17.26
C THR A 26 9.05 -8.69 17.21
N LEU A 27 9.05 -9.85 17.85
CA LEU A 27 7.88 -10.72 17.96
C LEU A 27 6.74 -10.02 18.72
N ASP A 28 7.05 -9.43 19.89
CA ASP A 28 6.09 -8.70 20.70
C ASP A 28 5.47 -7.51 19.94
N ALA A 29 6.27 -6.81 19.14
CA ALA A 29 5.80 -5.70 18.32
C ALA A 29 4.92 -6.14 17.13
N LEU A 30 5.18 -7.33 16.57
CA LEU A 30 4.36 -7.92 15.51
C LEU A 30 3.00 -8.38 16.04
N GLU A 31 2.97 -8.98 17.23
CA GLU A 31 1.74 -9.46 17.88
C GLU A 31 0.80 -8.29 18.25
N GLN A 32 1.36 -7.12 18.57
CA GLN A 32 0.59 -5.93 18.89
C GLN A 32 -0.05 -5.23 17.67
N VAL A 33 0.15 -5.71 16.44
CA VAL A 33 -0.50 -5.12 15.26
C VAL A 33 -1.99 -5.51 15.28
N PRO A 34 -2.95 -4.57 15.37
CA PRO A 34 -4.37 -4.92 15.41
C PRO A 34 -4.84 -5.56 14.10
N LEU A 35 -5.72 -6.56 14.17
CA LEU A 35 -6.28 -7.25 13.01
C LEU A 35 -6.94 -6.28 12.01
N ASP A 36 -7.64 -5.26 12.50
CA ASP A 36 -8.25 -4.23 11.64
C ASP A 36 -7.22 -3.42 10.87
N SER A 37 -6.07 -3.12 11.47
CA SER A 37 -4.95 -2.45 10.80
C SER A 37 -4.37 -3.36 9.72
N MET A 38 -4.17 -4.65 10.01
CA MET A 38 -3.70 -5.63 9.01
C MET A 38 -4.65 -5.67 7.80
N ARG A 39 -5.96 -5.83 8.04
CA ARG A 39 -6.99 -5.82 6.99
C ARG A 39 -6.95 -4.55 6.15
N ARG A 40 -6.86 -3.38 6.78
CA ARG A 40 -6.75 -2.09 6.07
C ARG A 40 -5.50 -2.01 5.20
N PHE A 41 -4.36 -2.50 5.69
CA PHE A 41 -3.12 -2.51 4.92
C PHE A 41 -3.18 -3.45 3.72
N VAL A 42 -3.69 -4.66 3.89
CA VAL A 42 -3.86 -5.64 2.81
C VAL A 42 -4.82 -5.10 1.75
N ILE A 43 -5.96 -4.55 2.15
CA ILE A 43 -6.92 -3.94 1.21
C ILE A 43 -6.27 -2.80 0.43
N ARG A 44 -5.50 -1.93 1.09
CA ARG A 44 -4.79 -0.85 0.40
C ARG A 44 -3.79 -1.41 -0.62
N ALA A 45 -2.98 -2.39 -0.24
CA ALA A 45 -2.02 -3.02 -1.15
C ALA A 45 -2.73 -3.67 -2.35
N HIS A 46 -3.84 -4.36 -2.12
CA HIS A 46 -4.65 -4.97 -3.17
C HIS A 46 -5.16 -3.94 -4.19
N ARG A 47 -5.61 -2.76 -3.74
CA ARG A 47 -6.06 -1.69 -4.64
C ARG A 47 -4.95 -1.15 -5.53
N PHE A 48 -3.75 -0.98 -4.99
CA PHE A 48 -2.58 -0.62 -5.80
C PHE A 48 -2.22 -1.74 -6.79
N ALA A 49 -2.27 -3.00 -6.36
CA ALA A 49 -2.02 -4.13 -7.24
C ALA A 49 -3.06 -4.23 -8.39
N ASP A 50 -4.35 -4.02 -8.12
CA ASP A 50 -5.40 -3.94 -9.15
C ASP A 50 -5.13 -2.78 -10.13
N ALA A 51 -4.77 -1.59 -9.62
CA ALA A 51 -4.39 -0.45 -10.45
C ALA A 51 -3.21 -0.76 -11.39
N TYR A 52 -2.14 -1.37 -10.86
CA TYR A 52 -0.99 -1.76 -11.68
C TYR A 52 -1.32 -2.85 -12.70
N ARG A 53 -2.15 -3.83 -12.36
CA ARG A 53 -2.63 -4.85 -13.32
C ARG A 53 -3.42 -4.25 -14.49
N ARG A 54 -4.02 -3.08 -14.29
CA ARG A 54 -4.74 -2.32 -15.31
C ARG A 54 -3.84 -1.34 -16.09
N GLY A 55 -2.52 -1.41 -15.88
CA GLY A 55 -1.53 -0.60 -16.59
C GLY A 55 -1.41 0.84 -16.09
N LEU A 56 -1.89 1.13 -14.87
CA LEU A 56 -1.71 2.46 -14.28
C LEU A 56 -0.29 2.66 -13.77
N ASP A 57 0.27 3.83 -13.97
CA ASP A 57 1.54 4.23 -13.33
C ASP A 57 1.34 4.59 -11.84
N GLY A 58 2.43 4.91 -11.13
CA GLY A 58 2.38 5.20 -9.69
C GLY A 58 1.52 6.42 -9.33
N ALA A 59 1.53 7.48 -10.16
CA ALA A 59 0.75 8.69 -9.92
C ALA A 59 -0.74 8.43 -10.16
N GLN A 60 -1.05 7.70 -11.24
CA GLN A 60 -2.38 7.26 -11.60
C GLN A 60 -2.98 6.32 -10.55
N ALA A 61 -2.22 5.31 -10.12
CA ALA A 61 -2.65 4.39 -9.08
C ALA A 61 -2.94 5.14 -7.76
N ALA A 62 -2.09 6.10 -7.38
CA ALA A 62 -2.32 6.91 -6.18
C ALA A 62 -3.60 7.75 -6.30
N TRP A 63 -3.86 8.35 -7.46
CA TRP A 63 -5.09 9.09 -7.72
C TRP A 63 -6.32 8.16 -7.65
N ALA A 64 -6.27 7.01 -8.32
CA ALA A 64 -7.36 6.06 -8.39
C ALA A 64 -7.73 5.50 -7.01
N VAL A 65 -6.72 5.11 -6.21
CA VAL A 65 -6.92 4.63 -4.83
C VAL A 65 -7.52 5.72 -3.93
N ARG A 66 -7.18 7.00 -4.17
CA ARG A 66 -7.73 8.14 -3.43
C ARG A 66 -9.18 8.42 -3.81
N LYS A 67 -9.48 8.45 -5.12
CA LYS A 67 -10.82 8.71 -5.67
C LYS A 67 -11.80 7.60 -5.28
N TYR A 68 -11.41 6.35 -5.46
CA TYR A 68 -12.27 5.18 -5.26
C TYR A 68 -12.06 4.50 -3.90
N LYS A 69 -11.77 5.27 -2.84
CA LYS A 69 -11.49 4.73 -1.50
C LYS A 69 -12.60 3.86 -0.90
N GLY A 70 -13.85 4.05 -1.33
CA GLY A 70 -15.02 3.26 -0.91
C GLY A 70 -15.27 2.03 -1.77
N HIS A 71 -14.77 2.02 -3.01
CA HIS A 71 -14.92 0.89 -3.90
C HIS A 71 -13.85 -0.16 -3.58
N ARG A 72 -14.21 -1.44 -3.68
CA ARG A 72 -13.27 -2.54 -3.52
C ARG A 72 -12.49 -2.84 -4.80
N VAL A 73 -13.00 -2.37 -5.94
CA VAL A 73 -12.48 -2.57 -7.29
C VAL A 73 -12.64 -1.26 -8.07
N LEU A 74 -11.72 -0.96 -8.99
CA LEU A 74 -11.88 0.20 -9.87
C LEU A 74 -13.08 -0.01 -10.82
N PRO A 75 -14.03 0.94 -10.88
CA PRO A 75 -15.16 0.86 -11.79
C PRO A 75 -14.72 0.72 -13.25
N PRO A 76 -15.52 0.13 -14.16
CA PRO A 76 -15.15 -0.03 -15.57
C PRO A 76 -14.81 1.30 -16.28
N ASP A 77 -15.56 2.36 -16.00
CA ASP A 77 -15.41 3.67 -16.64
C ASP A 77 -14.32 4.57 -16.02
N PHE A 78 -13.55 4.07 -15.05
CA PHE A 78 -12.57 4.87 -14.32
C PHE A 78 -11.51 5.53 -15.21
N LEU A 79 -11.19 4.93 -16.37
CA LEU A 79 -10.24 5.48 -17.33
C LEU A 79 -10.75 6.79 -17.94
N LYS A 80 -12.05 6.89 -18.24
CA LYS A 80 -12.68 8.11 -18.78
C LYS A 80 -12.67 9.21 -17.73
N GLU A 81 -12.99 8.88 -16.47
CA GLU A 81 -12.93 9.84 -15.36
C GLU A 81 -11.49 10.33 -15.10
N MET A 82 -10.50 9.44 -15.25
CA MET A 82 -9.09 9.77 -15.08
C MET A 82 -8.59 10.70 -16.19
N GLU A 83 -9.01 10.47 -17.44
CA GLU A 83 -8.73 11.34 -18.59
C GLU A 83 -9.39 12.73 -18.41
N ALA A 84 -10.66 12.77 -17.99
CA ALA A 84 -11.36 14.01 -17.67
C ALA A 84 -10.70 14.78 -16.50
N ALA A 85 -10.06 14.07 -15.57
CA ALA A 85 -9.28 14.66 -14.48
C ALA A 85 -7.88 15.16 -14.92
N GLY A 86 -7.54 15.07 -16.22
CA GLY A 86 -6.26 15.52 -16.77
C GLY A 86 -5.07 14.64 -16.38
N ILE A 87 -5.32 13.45 -15.80
CA ILE A 87 -4.28 12.50 -15.44
C ILE A 87 -3.94 11.71 -16.71
N ARG A 88 -2.99 12.24 -17.50
CA ARG A 88 -2.55 11.59 -18.75
C ARG A 88 -1.94 10.22 -18.48
N ARG A 89 -2.08 9.27 -19.43
CA ARG A 89 -1.19 8.09 -19.48
C ARG A 89 0.25 8.58 -19.58
N GLY A 90 1.07 8.23 -18.60
CA GLY A 90 2.52 8.29 -18.77
C GLY A 90 2.86 7.42 -19.97
N GLY A 91 3.15 8.06 -21.10
CA GLY A 91 3.59 7.35 -22.29
C GLY A 91 5.00 6.81 -22.05
N ASN A 92 5.14 5.50 -21.89
CA ASN A 92 6.27 4.83 -22.53
C ASN A 92 5.77 4.23 -23.84
N ALA A 93 5.98 4.97 -24.93
CA ALA A 93 5.73 4.51 -26.28
C ALA A 93 6.81 3.53 -26.80
N ASN A 94 7.67 2.98 -25.93
CA ASN A 94 8.67 1.98 -26.28
C ASN A 94 8.78 0.91 -25.18
N ALA A 95 7.91 -0.08 -25.24
CA ALA A 95 8.16 -1.41 -24.69
C ALA A 95 7.65 -2.42 -25.71
N GLY A 96 8.37 -2.52 -26.82
CA GLY A 96 8.32 -3.70 -27.68
C GLY A 96 8.85 -4.90 -26.89
N TRP A 97 8.20 -6.04 -27.09
CA TRP A 97 8.57 -7.35 -26.56
C TRP A 97 9.99 -7.75 -26.95
#